data_AF-A0A942DKW6-F1
#
_entry.id   AF-A0A942DKW6-F1
#
_cell.length_a   1.000
_cell.length_b   1.000
_cell.length_c   1.000
_cell.angle_alpha   90.00
_cell.angle_beta   90.00
_cell.angle_gamma   90.00
#
_symmetry.space_group_name_H-M   'P 1'
#
loop_
_entity.id
_entity.type
_entity.pdbx_description
1 polymer ?
#
loop_
_entity_poly.entity_id
_entity_poly.type
_entity_poly.pdbx_seq_one_letter_code
_entity_poly.pdbx_strand_id
1 'polypeptide(L)' 'MGNALLEMVILATGLPEGEIRRELQTLMQQHGKTAETLTTEDLREIMAEYLQDVLLAAKERHS' A
#
# COMPACT_ATOMS: atom_id res chain seq x y z
N MET A 1 -16.44 3.87 2.29
CA MET A 1 -15.96 3.69 0.90
C MET A 1 -14.50 3.26 0.86
N GLY A 2 -13.60 3.81 1.69
CA GLY A 2 -12.19 3.38 1.72
C GLY A 2 -11.96 1.90 2.07
N ASN A 3 -12.79 1.28 2.92
CA ASN A 3 -12.73 -0.18 3.13
C ASN A 3 -12.87 -0.97 1.82
N ALA A 4 -13.75 -0.56 0.91
CA ALA A 4 -13.92 -1.24 -0.37
C ALA A 4 -12.71 -1.04 -1.31
N LEU A 5 -12.03 0.11 -1.21
CA LEU A 5 -10.77 0.33 -1.95
C LEU A 5 -9.67 -0.61 -1.44
N LEU A 6 -9.53 -0.74 -0.12
CA LEU A 6 -8.55 -1.66 0.48
C LEU A 6 -8.80 -3.11 0.02
N GLU A 7 -10.04 -3.59 0.12
CA GLU A 7 -10.39 -4.95 -0.35
C GLU A 7 -10.11 -5.15 -1.84
N MET A 8 -10.41 -4.14 -2.66
CA MET A 8 -10.14 -4.19 -4.10
C MET A 8 -8.64 -4.32 -4.40
N VAL A 9 -7.80 -3.56 -3.70
CA VAL A 9 -6.35 -3.63 -3.87
C VAL A 9 -5.82 -5.00 -3.43
N ILE A 10 -6.24 -5.49 -2.26
CA ILE A 10 -5.85 -6.80 -1.74
C ILE A 10 -6.15 -7.88 -2.79
N LEU A 11 -7.38 -7.90 -3.32
CA LEU A 11 -7.80 -8.86 -4.36
C LEU A 11 -6.98 -8.71 -5.65
N ALA A 12 -6.68 -7.48 -6.07
CA ALA A 12 -5.95 -7.21 -7.30
C ALA A 12 -4.48 -7.65 -7.26
N THR A 13 -3.86 -7.71 -6.08
CA THR A 13 -2.45 -8.14 -5.97
C THR A 13 -2.25 -9.63 -6.27
N GLY A 14 -3.28 -10.47 -6.05
CA GLY A 14 -3.15 -11.93 -6.13
C GLY A 14 -2.25 -12.55 -5.06
N LEU A 15 -1.86 -11.77 -4.05
CA LEU A 15 -0.99 -12.20 -2.94
C LEU A 15 -1.81 -12.67 -1.74
N PRO A 16 -1.19 -13.38 -0.78
CA PRO A 16 -1.89 -13.82 0.43
C PRO A 16 -2.52 -12.64 1.18
N GLU A 17 -3.85 -12.69 1.33
CA GLU A 17 -4.64 -11.59 1.91
C GLU A 17 -4.10 -11.12 3.26
N GLY A 18 -3.76 -12.05 4.15
CA GLY A 18 -3.27 -11.72 5.50
C GLY A 18 -1.94 -10.96 5.49
N GLU A 19 -1.07 -11.22 4.52
CA GLU A 19 0.22 -10.54 4.40
C GLU A 19 0.04 -9.14 3.82
N ILE A 20 -0.71 -9.02 2.73
CA ILE A 20 -0.95 -7.72 2.07
C ILE A 20 -1.82 -6.80 2.89
N ARG A 21 -2.80 -7.32 3.62
CA ARG A 21 -3.62 -6.50 4.51
C ARG A 21 -2.75 -5.82 5.58
N ARG A 22 -1.82 -6.56 6.20
CA ARG A 22 -0.91 -6.00 7.22
C ARG A 22 0.04 -4.97 6.63
N GLU A 23 0.58 -5.25 5.45
CA GLU A 23 1.47 -4.31 4.75
C GLU A 23 0.74 -3.01 4.41
N LEU A 24 -0.41 -3.09 3.74
CA LEU A 24 -1.20 -1.91 3.38
C LEU A 24 -1.66 -1.12 4.61
N GLN A 25 -2.03 -1.79 5.70
CA GLN A 25 -2.35 -1.10 6.96
C GLN A 25 -1.14 -0.34 7.52
N THR A 26 0.06 -0.91 7.42
CA THR A 26 1.30 -0.26 7.86
C THR A 26 1.59 0.97 7.01
N LEU A 27 1.49 0.85 5.69
CA LEU A 27 1.67 1.97 4.76
C LEU A 27 0.65 3.09 5.02
N MET A 28 -0.61 2.75 5.24
CA MET A 28 -1.63 3.76 5.56
C MET A 28 -1.36 4.47 6.88
N GLN A 29 -0.91 3.74 7.91
CA GLN A 29 -0.55 4.33 9.20
C GLN A 29 0.62 5.31 9.11
N GLN A 30 1.62 5.03 8.26
CA GLN A 30 2.74 5.95 8.02
C GLN A 30 2.27 7.31 7.47
N HIS A 31 1.17 7.31 6.71
CA HIS A 31 0.51 8.52 6.19
C HIS A 31 -0.60 9.08 7.10
N GLY A 32 -0.78 8.53 8.31
CA GLY A 32 -1.84 8.94 9.22
C GLY A 32 -3.26 8.65 8.71
N LYS A 33 -3.41 7.69 7.80
CA LYS A 33 -4.67 7.29 7.18
C LYS A 33 -5.23 6.02 7.80
N THR A 34 -6.55 5.90 7.76
CA THR A 34 -7.31 4.69 8.12
C THR A 34 -8.13 4.24 6.92
N ALA A 35 -8.59 2.99 6.94
CA ALA A 35 -9.43 2.47 5.84
C ALA A 35 -10.77 3.20 5.71
N GLU A 36 -11.23 3.89 6.75
CA GLU A 36 -12.42 4.74 6.71
C GLU A 36 -12.17 6.09 6.02
N THR A 37 -10.95 6.62 6.16
CA THR A 37 -10.56 7.96 5.68
C THR A 37 -9.81 7.93 4.36
N LEU A 38 -9.40 6.74 3.90
CA LEU A 38 -8.65 6.53 2.67
C LEU A 38 -9.46 6.90 1.43
N THR A 39 -8.90 7.80 0.63
CA THR A 39 -9.39 8.13 -0.72
C THR A 39 -8.52 7.46 -1.79
N THR A 40 -9.00 7.46 -3.03
CA THR A 40 -8.21 6.97 -4.18
C THR A 40 -6.96 7.81 -4.42
N GLU A 41 -7.00 9.11 -4.09
CA GLU A 41 -5.85 10.01 -4.19
C GLU A 41 -4.77 9.61 -3.19
N ASP A 42 -5.15 9.46 -1.92
CA ASP A 42 -4.25 9.02 -0.84
C ASP A 42 -3.62 7.66 -1.17
N LEU A 43 -4.43 6.72 -1.66
CA LEU A 43 -3.94 5.40 -2.06
C LEU A 43 -2.90 5.49 -3.18
N ARG A 44 -3.09 6.39 -4.16
CA ARG A 44 -2.12 6.56 -5.25
C ARG A 44 -0.80 7.11 -4.75
N GLU A 45 -0.83 8.09 -3.84
CA GLU A 45 0.36 8.67 -3.22
C GLU A 45 1.12 7.59 -2.42
N ILE A 46 0.43 6.87 -1.53
CA ILE A 46 1.02 5.80 -0.71
C ILE A 46 1.68 4.73 -1.60
N MET A 47 1.03 4.31 -2.68
CA MET A 47 1.58 3.31 -3.59
C MET A 47 2.77 3.82 -4.41
N ALA A 48 2.78 5.11 -4.77
CA ALA A 48 3.89 5.71 -5.49
C ALA A 48 5.15 5.78 -4.61
N GLU A 49 5.00 6.18 -3.34
CA GLU A 49 6.09 6.20 -2.37
C GLU A 49 6.60 4.79 -2.08
N TYR A 50 5.70 3.83 -1.84
CA TYR A 50 6.08 2.43 -1.64
C TYR A 50 6.89 1.88 -2.83
N LEU A 51 6.44 2.12 -4.06
CA LEU A 51 7.15 1.68 -5.25
C LEU A 51 8.55 2.32 -5.35
N GLN A 52 8.66 3.60 -5.02
CA GLN A 52 9.95 4.30 -5.00
C GLN A 52 10.93 3.63 -4.03
N ASP A 53 10.47 3.34 -2.80
CA ASP A 53 11.29 2.68 -1.78
C ASP A 53 11.74 1.28 -2.22
N VAL A 54 10.83 0.50 -2.80
CA VAL A 54 11.15 -0.83 -3.34
C VAL A 54 12.21 -0.74 -4.44
N LEU A 55 12.09 0.22 -5.36
CA LEU A 55 13.05 0.41 -6.44
C LEU A 55 14.42 0.89 -5.93
N LEU A 56 14.46 1.75 -4.93
CA LEU A 56 15.70 2.18 -4.28
C LEU A 56 16.39 1.00 -3.58
N ALA A 57 15.65 0.23 -2.79
CA ALA A 57 16.18 -0.95 -2.11
C ALA A 57 16.70 -2.01 -3.11
N ALA A 58 15.98 -2.21 -4.23
CA ALA A 58 16.43 -3.10 -5.28
C ALA A 58 17.74 -2.61 -5.94
N LYS A 59 17.85 -1.31 -6.21
CA LYS A 59 19.07 -0.71 -6.77
C LYS A 59 20.27 -0.88 -5.83
N GLU A 60 20.08 -0.63 -4.54
CA GLU A 60 21.14 -0.78 -3.53
C GLU A 60 21.62 -2.22 -3.39
N ARG A 61 20.72 -3.21 -3.51
CA ARG A 61 21.09 -4.63 -3.51
C ARG A 61 21.88 -5.09 -4.73
N HIS A 62 21.83 -4.32 -5.82
CA HIS A 62 22.49 -4.64 -7.10
C HIS A 62 23.66 -3.71 -7.44
N SER A 63 24.04 -2.80 -6.53
CA SER A 63 25.20 -1.90 -6.66
C SER A 63 26.38 -2.41 -5.85
#